data_AF-A0A0A0IX24-F1
#
_entry.id   AF-A0A0A0IX24-F1
#
_cell.length_a   1.000
_cell.length_b   1.000
_cell.length_c   1.000
_cell.angle_alpha   90.00
_cell.angle_beta   90.00
_cell.angle_gamma   90.00
#
_symmetry.space_group_name_H-M   'P 1'
#
loop_
_entity.id
_entity.type
_entity.pdbx_description
1 polymer ?
#
loop_
_entity_poly.entity_id
_entity_poly.type
_entity_poly.pdbx_seq_one_letter_code
_entity_poly.pdbx_strand_id
1 'polypeptide(L)'
;LAQNGDAVLVDVRSAEERKFVGHIPGTVHVPWATGTSLTRNPRFVRELEAKVASAGGKDAVVLLLCRSGKRSALAAEAAAK
;
A
#
# COMPACT_ATOMS: atom_id res chain seq x y z
N LEU A 1 -7.09 -10.68 11.09
CA LEU A 1 -6.94 -9.32 10.51
C LEU A 1 -7.34 -9.30 9.04
N ALA A 2 -6.42 -9.33 8.06
CA ALA A 2 -6.80 -9.16 6.64
C ALA A 2 -7.78 -10.23 6.12
N GLN A 3 -7.53 -11.52 6.37
CA GLN A 3 -8.43 -12.60 5.94
C GLN A 3 -9.78 -12.58 6.68
N ASN A 4 -9.82 -11.97 7.86
CA ASN A 4 -11.03 -11.86 8.68
C ASN A 4 -11.85 -10.60 8.33
N GLY A 5 -11.36 -9.74 7.44
CA GLY A 5 -11.98 -8.47 7.12
C GLY A 5 -11.69 -7.33 8.11
N ASP A 6 -10.93 -7.58 9.18
CA ASP A 6 -10.62 -6.55 10.20
C ASP A 6 -9.59 -5.51 9.72
N ALA A 7 -8.95 -5.73 8.57
CA ALA A 7 -7.92 -4.84 8.06
C ALA A 7 -7.82 -4.87 6.53
N VAL A 8 -7.42 -3.73 5.94
CA VAL A 8 -7.14 -3.62 4.50
C VAL A 8 -5.66 -3.91 4.25
N LEU A 9 -5.37 -4.93 3.44
CA LEU A 9 -4.01 -5.19 2.99
C LEU A 9 -3.69 -4.38 1.74
N VAL A 10 -2.70 -3.49 1.85
CA VAL A 10 -2.25 -2.59 0.79
C VAL A 10 -0.84 -2.99 0.35
N ASP A 11 -0.69 -3.38 -0.91
CA ASP A 11 0.60 -3.59 -1.56
C ASP A 11 1.16 -2.24 -1.99
N VAL A 12 2.32 -1.85 -1.47
CA VAL A 12 3.00 -0.60 -1.82
C VAL A 12 4.16 -0.77 -2.80
N ARG A 13 4.35 -1.99 -3.33
CA ARG A 13 5.33 -2.26 -4.38
C ARG A 13 4.96 -1.54 -5.68
N SER A 14 5.94 -1.41 -6.56
CA SER A 14 5.70 -0.84 -7.88
C SER A 14 4.78 -1.74 -8.72
N ALA A 15 4.19 -1.18 -9.78
CA ALA A 15 3.36 -1.96 -10.69
C ALA A 15 4.17 -3.06 -11.40
N GLU A 16 5.43 -2.76 -11.71
CA GLU A 16 6.38 -3.67 -12.35
C GLU A 16 6.66 -4.88 -11.45
N GLU A 17 6.94 -4.66 -10.16
CA GLU A 17 7.14 -5.75 -9.19
C GLU A 17 5.92 -6.68 -9.13
N ARG A 18 4.70 -6.12 -9.10
CA ARG A 18 3.45 -6.90 -9.08
C ARG A 18 3.24 -7.68 -10.39
N LYS A 19 3.64 -7.10 -11.52
CA LYS A 19 3.49 -7.72 -12.84
C LYS A 19 4.47 -8.87 -13.04
N PHE A 20 5.72 -8.71 -12.63
CA PHE A 20 6.78 -9.70 -12.88
C PHE A 20 6.86 -10.81 -11.82
N VAL A 21 6.58 -10.48 -10.55
CA VAL A 21 6.70 -11.44 -9.43
C VAL A 21 5.34 -11.97 -9.00
N GLY A 22 4.25 -11.25 -9.31
CA GLY A 22 2.92 -11.53 -8.82
C GLY A 22 2.55 -10.72 -7.57
N HIS A 23 1.36 -10.95 -7.07
CA HIS A 23 0.78 -10.25 -5.93
C HIS A 23 -0.23 -11.13 -5.19
N ILE A 24 -0.56 -10.73 -3.96
CA ILE A 24 -1.57 -11.41 -3.16
C ILE A 24 -2.95 -11.00 -3.71
N PRO A 25 -3.84 -11.95 -4.06
CA PRO A 25 -5.20 -11.62 -4.50
C PRO A 25 -5.96 -10.80 -3.46
N GLY A 26 -6.81 -9.87 -3.91
CA GLY A 26 -7.64 -9.04 -3.04
C GLY A 26 -6.92 -7.85 -2.39
N THR A 27 -5.60 -7.70 -2.56
CA THR A 27 -4.89 -6.52 -2.04
C THR A 27 -5.22 -5.27 -2.82
N VAL A 28 -5.38 -4.16 -2.10
CA VAL A 28 -5.38 -2.82 -2.67
C VAL A 28 -3.96 -2.46 -3.11
N HIS A 29 -3.81 -1.75 -4.22
CA HIS A 29 -2.50 -1.31 -4.71
C HIS A 29 -2.38 0.20 -4.68
N VAL A 30 -1.40 0.67 -3.92
CA VAL A 30 -1.02 2.09 -3.83
C VAL A 30 0.51 2.16 -3.85
N PRO A 31 1.15 2.36 -5.01
CA PRO A 31 2.59 2.26 -5.11
C PRO A 31 3.26 3.38 -4.31
N TRP A 32 4.17 3.00 -3.41
CA TRP A 32 5.05 3.95 -2.73
C TRP A 32 6.00 4.64 -3.72
N ALA A 33 6.42 3.89 -4.73
CA ALA A 33 7.30 4.33 -5.80
C ALA A 33 6.88 3.67 -7.12
N THR A 34 7.15 4.35 -8.22
CA THR A 34 6.74 3.93 -9.57
C THR A 34 7.94 3.72 -10.48
N GLY A 35 7.75 2.89 -11.51
CA GLY A 35 8.79 2.56 -12.47
C GLY A 35 9.88 1.66 -11.91
N THR A 36 10.74 1.19 -12.81
CA THR A 36 11.93 0.40 -12.46
C THR A 36 12.96 1.19 -11.66
N SER A 37 12.99 2.52 -11.84
CA SER A 37 13.85 3.42 -11.08
C SER A 37 13.36 3.70 -9.65
N LEU A 38 12.20 3.16 -9.25
CA LEU A 38 11.57 3.39 -7.94
C LEU A 38 11.49 4.89 -7.58
N THR A 39 11.02 5.70 -8.53
CA THR A 39 10.78 7.12 -8.32
C THR A 39 9.64 7.30 -7.32
N ARG A 40 9.84 8.15 -6.31
CA ARG A 40 8.86 8.37 -5.25
C ARG A 40 7.51 8.83 -5.83
N ASN A 41 6.41 8.20 -5.41
CA ASN A 41 5.06 8.66 -5.71
C ASN A 41 4.68 9.83 -4.79
N PRO A 42 4.55 11.07 -5.30
CA PRO A 42 4.17 12.23 -4.47
C PRO A 42 2.69 12.19 -4.07
N ARG A 43 1.87 11.37 -4.72
CA ARG A 43 0.42 11.25 -4.47
C ARG A 43 0.06 10.12 -3.49
N PHE A 44 1.06 9.42 -2.95
CA PHE A 44 0.86 8.21 -2.16
C PHE A 44 -0.20 8.37 -1.05
N VAL A 45 -0.08 9.38 -0.19
CA VAL A 45 -0.99 9.58 0.95
C VAL A 45 -2.42 9.79 0.46
N ARG A 46 -2.61 10.70 -0.50
CA ARG A 46 -3.93 10.99 -1.08
C ARG A 46 -4.55 9.75 -1.74
N GLU A 47 -3.74 8.97 -2.46
CA GLU A 47 -4.20 7.74 -3.10
C GLU A 47 -4.56 6.66 -2.07
N LEU A 48 -3.78 6.55 -1.00
CA LEU A 48 -4.05 5.64 0.12
C LEU A 48 -5.38 6.00 0.78
N GLU A 49 -5.57 7.26 1.18
CA GLU A 49 -6.80 7.75 1.81
C GLU A 49 -8.03 7.45 0.94
N ALA A 50 -7.95 7.76 -0.36
CA ALA A 50 -9.03 7.50 -1.30
C ALA A 50 -9.37 6.00 -1.42
N LYS A 51 -8.36 5.13 -1.32
CA LYS A 51 -8.54 3.68 -1.45
C LYS A 51 -9.05 3.01 -0.18
N VAL A 52 -8.80 3.59 1.00
CA VAL A 52 -9.28 3.05 2.28
C VAL A 52 -10.58 3.72 2.76
N ALA A 53 -11.08 4.72 2.03
CA ALA A 53 -12.30 5.46 2.36
C ALA A 53 -13.52 4.54 2.60
N SER A 54 -13.70 3.50 1.78
CA SER A 54 -14.81 2.55 1.94
C SER A 54 -14.62 1.51 3.06
N ALA A 55 -13.44 1.50 3.70
CA ALA A 55 -13.05 0.53 4.72
C ALA A 55 -12.87 1.18 6.10
N GLY A 56 -13.45 2.37 6.32
CA GLY A 56 -13.33 3.12 7.57
C GLY A 56 -12.47 4.39 7.46
N GLY A 57 -11.92 4.70 6.28
CA GLY A 57 -11.18 5.94 6.06
C GLY A 57 -9.96 6.05 6.98
N LYS A 58 -9.92 7.12 7.79
CA LYS A 58 -8.81 7.37 8.74
C LYS A 58 -8.79 6.39 9.92
N ASP A 59 -9.92 5.77 10.24
CA ASP A 59 -10.04 4.79 11.32
C ASP A 59 -9.82 3.35 10.82
N ALA A 60 -9.60 3.17 9.51
CA ALA A 60 -9.35 1.86 8.93
C ALA A 60 -8.02 1.28 9.45
N VAL A 61 -8.03 0.01 9.85
CA VAL A 61 -6.80 -0.73 10.13
C VAL A 61 -6.15 -1.10 8.80
N VAL A 62 -4.98 -0.54 8.52
CA VAL A 62 -4.25 -0.75 7.25
C VAL A 62 -2.98 -1.55 7.50
N LEU A 63 -2.79 -2.60 6.70
CA LEU A 63 -1.55 -3.39 6.67
C LEU A 63 -0.79 -3.08 5.38
N LEU A 64 0.46 -2.62 5.51
CA LEU A 64 1.28 -2.23 4.37
C LEU A 64 2.31 -3.31 4.03
N LEU A 65 2.27 -3.79 2.79
CA LEU A 65 3.15 -4.83 2.27
C LEU A 65 4.16 -4.25 1.28
N CYS A 66 5.42 -4.63 1.44
CA CYS A 66 6.42 -4.49 0.37
C CYS A 66 7.28 -5.75 0.24
N ARG A 67 8.42 -5.68 -0.47
CA ARG A 67 9.34 -6.83 -0.63
C ARG A 67 10.10 -7.21 0.65
N SER A 68 10.57 -6.24 1.42
CA SER A 68 11.56 -6.45 2.51
C SER A 68 11.29 -5.64 3.78
N GLY A 69 10.12 -5.00 3.91
CA GLY A 69 9.76 -4.17 5.06
C GLY A 69 10.19 -2.69 4.98
N LYS A 70 11.28 -2.36 4.28
CA LYS A 70 11.81 -0.97 4.27
C LYS A 70 10.83 0.08 3.71
N ARG A 71 10.17 -0.22 2.59
CA ARG A 71 9.23 0.72 1.94
C ARG A 71 7.90 0.81 2.67
N SER A 72 7.42 -0.31 3.19
CA SER A 72 6.18 -0.34 3.98
C SER A 72 6.32 0.43 5.30
N ALA A 73 7.49 0.39 5.94
CA ALA A 73 7.76 1.21 7.13
C ALA A 73 7.67 2.72 6.82
N LEU A 74 8.36 3.19 5.80
CA LEU A 74 8.31 4.60 5.41
C LEU A 74 6.90 5.02 4.93
N ALA A 75 6.19 4.12 4.26
CA ALA A 75 4.79 4.33 3.87
C ALA A 75 3.88 4.49 5.08
N ALA A 76 4.09 3.70 6.13
CA ALA A 76 3.35 3.81 7.38
C ALA A 76 3.64 5.16 8.07
N GLU A 77 4.91 5.56 8.15
CA GLU A 77 5.31 6.86 8.72
C GLU A 77 4.67 8.03 7.98
N ALA A 78 4.55 7.96 6.65
CA ALA A 78 3.91 9.00 5.87
C ALA A 78 2.38 9.01 6.02
N ALA A 79 1.76 7.85 6.24
CA ALA A 79 0.32 7.72 6.42
C ALA A 79 -0.15 8.07 7.85
N ALA A 80 0.74 7.96 8.84
CA ALA A 80 0.45 8.26 10.24
C ALA A 80 0.65 9.74 10.61
N LYS A 81 1.03 10.60 9.66
CA LYS A 81 1.14 12.05 9.82
C LYS A 81 -0.17 12.71 9.45
#